data_AF-A0A9P0AZ78-F1
#
_entry.id   AF-A0A9P0AZ78-F1
#
_cell.length_a   1.000
_cell.length_b   1.000
_cell.length_c   1.000
_cell.angle_alpha   90.00
_cell.angle_beta   90.00
_cell.angle_gamma   90.00
#
_symmetry.space_group_name_H-M   'P 1'
#
loop_
_entity.id
_entity.type
_entity.pdbx_description
1 polymer ?
#
loop_
_entity_poly.entity_id
_entity_poly.type
_entity_poly.pdbx_seq_one_letter_code
_entity_poly.pdbx_strand_id
1 'polypeptide(L)'
;MYSEVIKYSPITWDRNQSVTRMDYDLTAYKNEEYKQIAYEANVAMDTEHSNLKVVRVQNIHDLGQFLIKQQKLLVESPGQTFYQGRRYVVISQNCLSEALEYNLDHRRCRLSQLEFKKSVPQINQNNVLVVVQVILKTQNQDYIGPEYSDEYYIEYFITL
;
A
#
# COMPACT_ATOMS: atom_id res chain seq x y z
N MET A 1 -3.51 -13.23 -21.37
CA MET A 1 -3.70 -13.75 -20.00
C MET A 1 -4.06 -12.64 -19.01
N TYR A 2 -3.30 -11.54 -18.95
CA TYR A 2 -3.62 -10.39 -18.07
C TYR A 2 -5.01 -9.75 -18.30
N SER A 3 -5.48 -9.67 -19.54
CA SER A 3 -6.78 -9.08 -19.88
C SER A 3 -7.98 -9.76 -19.20
N GLU A 4 -7.88 -11.05 -18.90
CA GLU A 4 -8.98 -11.78 -18.24
C GLU A 4 -9.03 -11.57 -16.73
N VAL A 5 -7.92 -11.21 -16.10
CA VAL A 5 -7.84 -11.02 -14.64
C VAL A 5 -8.31 -9.60 -14.25
N ILE A 6 -8.08 -8.61 -15.13
CA ILE A 6 -8.49 -7.20 -14.90
C ILE A 6 -10.01 -7.05 -14.72
N LYS A 7 -10.83 -7.95 -15.28
CA LYS A 7 -12.29 -7.89 -15.07
C LYS A 7 -12.70 -8.05 -13.59
N TYR A 8 -11.83 -8.65 -12.78
CA TYR A 8 -12.01 -8.82 -11.34
C TYR A 8 -11.31 -7.73 -10.51
N SER A 9 -10.70 -6.72 -11.15
CA SER A 9 -10.09 -5.60 -10.43
C SER A 9 -11.17 -4.77 -9.71
N PRO A 10 -10.81 -4.08 -8.63
CA PRO A 10 -11.68 -3.09 -8.00
C PRO A 10 -12.28 -2.13 -9.03
N ILE A 11 -13.55 -1.79 -8.86
CA ILE A 11 -14.29 -0.89 -9.77
C ILE A 11 -13.67 0.51 -9.78
N THR A 12 -13.00 0.89 -8.69
CA THR A 12 -12.30 2.17 -8.55
C THR A 12 -11.03 2.25 -9.38
N TRP A 13 -10.46 1.11 -9.80
CA TRP A 13 -9.23 1.09 -10.60
C TRP A 13 -9.48 1.58 -12.02
N ASP A 14 -8.50 2.30 -12.57
CA ASP A 14 -8.53 2.69 -13.96
C ASP A 14 -8.28 1.46 -14.84
N ARG A 15 -9.33 1.00 -15.53
CA ARG A 15 -9.31 -0.16 -16.42
C ARG A 15 -8.79 0.17 -17.83
N ASN A 16 -8.62 1.45 -18.14
CA ASN A 16 -8.11 1.92 -19.44
C ASN A 16 -6.59 2.05 -19.45
N GLN A 17 -5.91 1.89 -18.30
CA GLN A 17 -4.46 1.86 -18.25
C GLN A 17 -3.90 0.60 -18.93
N SER A 18 -2.77 0.75 -19.61
CA SER A 18 -2.02 -0.39 -20.10
C SER A 18 -1.68 -1.31 -18.93
N VAL A 19 -1.76 -2.62 -19.14
CA VAL A 19 -1.37 -3.64 -18.14
C VAL A 19 0.03 -3.41 -17.56
N THR A 20 0.92 -2.80 -18.34
CA THR A 20 2.31 -2.48 -17.94
C THR A 20 2.42 -1.28 -17.00
N ARG A 21 1.38 -0.46 -16.88
CA ARG A 21 1.36 0.72 -16.03
C ARG A 21 0.54 0.42 -14.79
N MET A 22 1.22 0.15 -13.69
CA MET A 22 0.61 -0.20 -12.41
C MET A 22 0.36 1.02 -11.53
N ASP A 23 0.67 2.23 -11.99
CA ASP A 23 0.54 3.48 -11.25
C ASP A 23 -0.56 4.38 -11.84
N TYR A 24 -1.47 4.87 -11.01
CA TYR A 24 -2.51 5.84 -11.36
C TYR A 24 -2.38 7.11 -10.52
N ASP A 25 -2.08 8.24 -11.17
CA ASP A 25 -1.91 9.53 -10.49
C ASP A 25 -3.27 10.12 -10.10
N LEU A 26 -3.57 10.09 -8.79
CA LEU A 26 -4.79 10.66 -8.22
C LEU A 26 -4.71 12.20 -8.08
N THR A 27 -3.49 12.74 -8.03
CA THR A 27 -3.22 14.18 -7.84
C THR A 27 -3.83 15.02 -8.95
N ALA A 28 -3.84 14.50 -10.19
CA ALA A 28 -4.38 15.18 -11.36
C ALA A 28 -5.89 15.47 -11.24
N TYR A 29 -6.62 14.66 -10.47
CA TYR A 29 -8.08 14.72 -10.40
C TYR A 29 -8.60 15.31 -9.09
N LYS A 30 -7.80 15.30 -8.01
CA LYS A 30 -8.18 15.76 -6.66
C LYS A 30 -9.58 15.28 -6.23
N ASN A 31 -9.90 14.04 -6.58
CA ASN A 31 -11.19 13.41 -6.28
C ASN A 31 -11.31 13.07 -4.77
N GLU A 32 -12.44 12.53 -4.34
CA GLU A 32 -12.67 12.17 -2.93
C GLU A 32 -11.65 11.14 -2.41
N GLU A 33 -11.24 10.19 -3.26
CA GLU A 33 -10.18 9.23 -2.94
C GLU A 33 -8.85 9.94 -2.63
N TYR A 34 -8.42 10.89 -3.48
CA TYR A 34 -7.25 11.72 -3.22
C TYR A 34 -7.36 12.47 -1.90
N LYS A 35 -8.49 13.14 -1.64
CA LYS A 35 -8.68 13.94 -0.42
C LYS A 35 -8.58 13.08 0.83
N GLN A 36 -9.20 11.91 0.80
CA GLN A 36 -9.17 10.95 1.90
C GLN A 36 -7.74 10.47 2.17
N ILE A 37 -7.03 10.00 1.13
CA ILE A 37 -5.67 9.46 1.29
C ILE A 37 -4.67 10.54 1.71
N ALA A 38 -4.78 11.75 1.15
CA ALA A 38 -3.96 12.88 1.55
C ALA A 38 -4.19 13.26 3.02
N TYR A 39 -5.45 13.26 3.48
CA TYR A 39 -5.78 13.48 4.89
C TYR A 39 -5.18 12.41 5.80
N GLU A 40 -5.41 11.12 5.48
CA GLU A 40 -4.86 10.00 6.25
C GLU A 40 -3.33 10.04 6.32
N ALA A 41 -2.66 10.43 5.23
CA ALA A 41 -1.21 10.58 5.17
C ALA A 41 -0.71 11.72 6.08
N ASN A 42 -1.35 12.88 6.06
CA ASN A 42 -1.01 14.00 6.94
C ASN A 42 -1.19 13.63 8.42
N VAL A 43 -2.27 12.89 8.75
CA VAL A 43 -2.49 12.35 10.09
C VAL A 43 -1.38 11.35 10.49
N ALA A 44 -0.97 10.48 9.57
CA ALA A 44 0.09 9.50 9.84
C ALA A 44 1.47 10.15 10.05
N MET A 45 1.75 11.26 9.37
CA MET A 45 3.01 12.01 9.47
C MET A 45 3.02 13.06 10.60
N ASP A 46 1.88 13.28 11.26
CA ASP A 46 1.69 14.37 12.24
C ASP A 46 2.12 15.74 11.68
N THR A 47 1.81 16.00 10.41
CA THR A 47 2.18 17.22 9.69
C THR A 47 1.22 17.46 8.53
N GLU A 48 0.89 18.72 8.28
CA GLU A 48 0.06 19.12 7.15
C GLU A 48 0.92 19.48 5.93
N HIS A 49 0.81 18.66 4.88
CA HIS A 49 1.32 18.96 3.55
C HIS A 49 0.16 19.28 2.60
N SER A 50 0.22 20.45 1.96
CA SER A 50 -0.81 20.93 1.04
C SER A 50 -0.66 20.42 -0.40
N ASN A 51 0.55 19.98 -0.77
CA ASN A 51 0.91 19.59 -2.14
C ASN A 51 1.39 18.14 -2.23
N LEU A 52 0.68 17.21 -1.58
CA LEU A 52 0.98 15.79 -1.71
C LEU A 52 0.69 15.30 -3.13
N LYS A 53 1.63 14.58 -3.73
CA LYS A 53 1.36 13.75 -4.90
C LYS A 53 0.96 12.38 -4.41
N VAL A 54 -0.22 11.91 -4.82
CA VAL A 54 -0.77 10.61 -4.43
C VAL A 54 -0.91 9.77 -5.68
N VAL A 55 -0.23 8.63 -5.69
CA VAL A 55 -0.24 7.66 -6.78
C VAL A 55 -0.81 6.35 -6.25
N ARG A 56 -1.90 5.87 -6.86
CA ARG A 56 -2.48 4.56 -6.56
C ARG A 56 -1.72 3.47 -7.29
N VAL A 57 -1.47 2.37 -6.60
CA VAL A 57 -0.88 1.16 -7.16
C VAL A 57 -1.98 0.17 -7.54
N GLN A 58 -1.94 -0.29 -8.78
CA GLN A 58 -2.92 -1.18 -9.42
C GLN A 58 -2.28 -2.53 -9.79
N ASN A 59 -1.60 -3.17 -8.83
CA ASN A 59 -1.03 -4.50 -9.02
C ASN A 59 -2.05 -5.60 -8.64
N ILE A 60 -2.69 -6.19 -9.65
CA ILE A 60 -3.73 -7.20 -9.44
C ILE A 60 -3.19 -8.50 -8.82
N HIS A 61 -1.91 -8.81 -8.99
CA HIS A 61 -1.31 -10.01 -8.45
C HIS A 61 -1.11 -9.90 -6.93
N ASP A 62 -0.56 -8.78 -6.47
CA ASP A 62 -0.33 -8.54 -5.04
C ASP A 62 -1.67 -8.49 -4.30
N LEU A 63 -2.67 -7.80 -4.87
CA LEU A 63 -4.03 -7.80 -4.33
C LEU A 63 -4.62 -9.23 -4.28
N GLY A 64 -4.45 -10.01 -5.35
CA GLY A 64 -4.93 -11.39 -5.40
C GLY A 64 -4.29 -12.28 -4.32
N GLN A 65 -2.97 -12.21 -4.17
CA GLN A 65 -2.23 -12.94 -3.13
C GLN A 65 -2.70 -12.55 -1.73
N PHE A 66 -2.85 -11.25 -1.47
CA PHE A 66 -3.37 -10.71 -0.22
C PHE A 66 -4.76 -11.26 0.12
N LEU A 67 -5.69 -11.23 -0.83
CA LEU A 67 -7.04 -11.73 -0.62
C LEU A 67 -7.06 -13.25 -0.37
N ILE A 68 -6.24 -14.02 -1.09
CA ILE A 68 -6.11 -15.47 -0.87
C ILE A 68 -5.57 -15.75 0.53
N LYS A 69 -4.51 -15.03 0.96
CA LYS A 69 -3.93 -15.17 2.29
C LYS A 69 -4.95 -14.84 3.38
N GLN A 70 -5.75 -13.79 3.20
CA GLN A 70 -6.85 -13.47 4.11
C GLN A 70 -7.87 -14.60 4.23
N GLN A 71 -8.32 -15.15 3.11
CA GLN A 71 -9.28 -16.27 3.13
C GLN A 71 -8.69 -17.52 3.80
N LYS A 72 -7.41 -17.82 3.51
CA LYS A 72 -6.69 -18.93 4.14
C LYS A 72 -6.65 -18.79 5.67
N LEU A 73 -6.30 -17.61 6.18
CA LEU A 73 -6.23 -17.34 7.62
C LEU A 73 -7.60 -17.52 8.31
N LEU A 74 -8.70 -17.10 7.67
CA LEU A 74 -10.05 -17.28 8.19
C LEU A 74 -10.45 -18.77 8.32
N VAL A 75 -9.99 -19.61 7.38
CA VAL A 75 -10.26 -21.06 7.39
C VAL A 75 -9.37 -21.78 8.42
N GLU A 76 -8.09 -21.43 8.49
CA GLU A 76 -7.12 -22.10 9.37
C GLU A 76 -7.28 -21.74 10.86
N SER A 77 -7.88 -20.57 11.15
CA SER A 77 -8.06 -20.08 12.53
C SER A 77 -9.54 -19.81 12.85
N PRO A 78 -10.40 -20.85 12.88
CA PRO A 78 -11.82 -20.67 13.17
C PRO A 78 -12.01 -20.13 14.60
N GLY A 79 -12.44 -18.88 14.71
CA GLY A 79 -12.61 -18.15 15.99
C GLY A 79 -11.66 -16.97 16.17
N GLN A 80 -10.63 -16.84 15.33
CA GLN A 80 -9.81 -15.64 15.24
C GLN A 80 -10.48 -14.63 14.31
N THR A 81 -10.71 -13.41 14.79
CA THR A 81 -11.09 -12.29 13.91
C THR A 81 -9.83 -11.67 13.34
N PHE A 82 -9.84 -11.46 12.03
CA PHE A 82 -8.81 -10.69 11.32
C PHE A 82 -9.40 -9.39 10.82
N TYR A 83 -8.59 -8.34 10.82
CA TYR A 83 -8.94 -7.02 10.33
C TYR A 83 -8.04 -6.68 9.15
N GLN A 84 -8.51 -5.82 8.27
CA GLN A 84 -7.63 -5.13 7.34
C GLN A 84 -7.40 -3.72 7.87
N GLY A 85 -6.19 -3.21 7.73
CA GLY A 85 -5.87 -1.83 8.09
C GLY A 85 -4.75 -1.28 7.24
N ARG A 86 -4.74 0.04 7.09
CA ARG A 86 -3.61 0.74 6.47
C ARG A 86 -2.48 0.92 7.45
N ARG A 87 -1.27 0.67 6.98
CA ARG A 87 -0.04 1.01 7.69
C ARG A 87 0.92 1.68 6.71
N TYR A 88 1.95 2.28 7.29
CA TYR A 88 2.83 3.20 6.59
C TYR A 88 4.28 2.77 6.75
N VAL A 89 5.06 2.93 5.69
CA VAL A 89 6.52 2.84 5.72
C VAL A 89 7.11 3.95 4.89
N VAL A 90 8.22 4.51 5.34
CA VAL A 90 8.97 5.52 4.60
C VAL A 90 10.18 4.85 3.97
N ILE A 91 10.30 4.98 2.66
CA ILE A 91 11.46 4.49 1.90
C ILE A 91 12.20 5.64 1.21
N SER A 92 13.41 5.37 0.72
CA SER A 92 14.08 6.30 -0.19
C SER A 92 13.37 6.32 -1.53
N GLN A 93 13.28 7.49 -2.17
CA GLN A 93 12.76 7.63 -3.52
C GLN A 93 13.51 6.77 -4.54
N ASN A 94 14.80 6.52 -4.29
CA ASN A 94 15.63 5.64 -5.13
C ASN A 94 15.22 4.16 -5.06
N CYS A 95 14.35 3.78 -4.13
CA CYS A 95 13.84 2.41 -4.01
C CYS A 95 12.40 2.26 -4.54
N LEU A 96 11.82 3.32 -5.12
CA LEU A 96 10.42 3.30 -5.57
C LEU A 96 10.19 2.25 -6.66
N SER A 97 11.09 2.16 -7.64
CA SER A 97 11.03 1.15 -8.70
C SER A 97 11.06 -0.26 -8.14
N GLU A 98 11.97 -0.54 -7.22
CA GLU A 98 12.13 -1.83 -6.58
C GLU A 98 10.94 -2.17 -5.68
N ALA A 99 10.39 -1.19 -4.99
CA ALA A 99 9.18 -1.36 -4.17
C ALA A 99 7.98 -1.75 -5.03
N LEU A 100 7.82 -1.13 -6.21
CA LEU A 100 6.76 -1.44 -7.18
C LEU A 100 6.92 -2.84 -7.78
N GLU A 101 8.14 -3.20 -8.19
CA GLU A 101 8.40 -4.47 -8.88
C GLU A 101 8.40 -5.67 -7.92
N TYR A 102 8.85 -5.47 -6.68
CA TYR A 102 9.08 -6.54 -5.71
C TYR A 102 8.27 -6.39 -4.41
N ASN A 103 7.13 -5.67 -4.44
CA ASN A 103 6.21 -5.46 -3.32
C ASN A 103 6.94 -5.17 -1.99
N LEU A 104 7.81 -4.17 -1.96
CA LEU A 104 8.63 -3.78 -0.79
C LEU A 104 9.56 -4.87 -0.21
N ASP A 105 10.12 -5.76 -1.04
CA ASP A 105 11.18 -6.68 -0.56
C ASP A 105 12.31 -5.88 0.12
N HIS A 106 12.45 -6.07 1.44
CA HIS A 106 13.38 -5.31 2.28
C HIS A 106 14.83 -5.48 1.82
N ARG A 107 15.19 -6.62 1.23
CA ARG A 107 16.53 -6.89 0.70
C ARG A 107 16.83 -6.04 -0.53
N ARG A 108 15.81 -5.77 -1.35
CA ARG A 108 15.90 -4.91 -2.55
C ARG A 108 15.85 -3.43 -2.17
N CYS A 109 14.99 -3.09 -1.23
CA CYS A 109 14.80 -1.72 -0.74
C CYS A 109 15.86 -1.27 0.28
N ARG A 110 16.87 -2.11 0.57
CA ARG A 110 17.95 -1.85 1.54
C ARG A 110 17.42 -1.50 2.93
N LEU A 111 16.30 -2.09 3.31
CA LEU A 111 15.72 -1.99 4.64
C LEU A 111 16.28 -3.12 5.49
N SER A 112 16.76 -2.81 6.69
CA SER A 112 17.28 -3.83 7.62
C SER A 112 16.19 -4.80 8.05
N GLN A 113 14.97 -4.30 8.20
CA GLN A 113 13.76 -5.05 8.48
C GLN A 113 12.56 -4.29 7.90
N LEU A 114 11.53 -5.03 7.50
CA LEU A 114 10.27 -4.42 7.06
C LEU A 114 9.34 -4.30 8.27
N GLU A 115 8.94 -3.06 8.57
CA GLU A 115 7.99 -2.77 9.63
C GLU A 115 7.03 -1.69 9.15
N PHE A 116 5.74 -1.95 9.28
CA PHE A 116 4.69 -1.01 8.93
C PHE A 116 4.08 -0.42 10.18
N LYS A 117 3.97 0.91 10.23
CA LYS A 117 3.54 1.66 11.41
C LYS A 117 2.22 2.37 11.18
N LYS A 118 1.52 2.69 12.26
CA LYS A 118 0.31 3.54 12.22
C LYS A 118 0.65 5.02 12.05
N SER A 119 1.83 5.43 12.54
CA SER A 119 2.38 6.78 12.40
C SER A 119 3.85 6.70 12.00
N VAL A 120 4.31 7.65 11.20
CA VAL A 120 5.68 7.70 10.66
C VAL A 120 6.26 9.11 10.79
N PRO A 121 7.58 9.26 10.76
CA PRO A 121 8.19 10.58 10.69
C PRO A 121 7.75 11.34 9.43
N GLN A 122 7.82 12.66 9.51
CA GLN A 122 7.67 13.54 8.35
C GLN A 122 8.63 13.13 7.22
N ILE A 123 8.12 13.11 5.99
CA ILE A 123 8.93 12.84 4.79
C ILE A 123 9.50 14.13 4.20
N ASN A 124 10.58 14.02 3.44
CA ASN A 124 11.12 15.10 2.61
C ASN A 124 11.12 14.69 1.13
N GLN A 125 11.67 15.54 0.25
CA GLN A 125 11.72 15.31 -1.19
C GLN A 125 12.47 14.04 -1.62
N ASN A 126 13.36 13.49 -0.79
CA ASN A 126 14.12 12.27 -1.08
C ASN A 126 13.44 11.00 -0.57
N ASN A 127 12.27 11.13 0.04
CA ASN A 127 11.53 10.05 0.66
C ASN A 127 10.19 9.85 -0.01
N VAL A 128 9.71 8.62 0.08
CA VAL A 128 8.36 8.23 -0.37
C VAL A 128 7.67 7.60 0.82
N LEU A 129 6.48 8.11 1.13
CA LEU A 129 5.57 7.44 2.04
C LEU A 129 4.81 6.37 1.25
N VAL A 130 4.92 5.13 1.71
CA VAL A 130 4.23 3.98 1.13
C VAL A 130 3.08 3.60 2.03
N VAL A 131 1.88 3.55 1.46
CA VAL A 131 0.65 3.15 2.15
C VAL A 131 0.39 1.70 1.76
N VAL A 132 0.40 0.81 2.75
CA VAL A 132 0.16 -0.62 2.57
C VAL A 132 -1.13 -1.03 3.27
N GLN A 133 -1.88 -1.93 2.64
CA GLN A 133 -2.95 -2.65 3.32
C GLN A 133 -2.36 -3.92 3.94
N VAL A 134 -2.65 -4.16 5.22
CA VAL A 134 -2.11 -5.30 5.98
C VAL A 134 -3.23 -6.09 6.64
N ILE A 135 -3.01 -7.39 6.87
CA ILE A 135 -3.89 -8.23 7.69
C ILE A 135 -3.46 -8.13 9.16
N LEU A 136 -4.37 -7.75 10.04
CA LEU A 136 -4.12 -7.50 11.45
C LEU A 136 -4.91 -8.48 12.32
N LYS A 137 -4.30 -8.90 13.43
CA LYS A 137 -5.00 -9.69 14.47
C LYS A 137 -5.80 -8.80 15.43
N THR A 138 -5.43 -7.53 15.56
CA THR A 138 -6.12 -6.54 16.39
C THR A 138 -6.16 -5.18 15.67
N GLN A 139 -7.22 -4.39 15.87
CA GLN A 139 -7.37 -3.09 15.21
C GLN A 139 -6.33 -2.05 15.67
N ASN A 140 -5.92 -2.14 16.94
CA ASN A 140 -5.09 -1.14 17.61
C ASN A 140 -3.58 -1.46 17.58
N GLN A 141 -3.15 -2.39 16.73
CA GLN A 141 -1.74 -2.74 16.61
C GLN A 141 -0.94 -1.59 15.96
N ASP A 142 -0.07 -0.92 16.73
CA ASP A 142 0.66 0.26 16.26
C ASP A 142 1.69 -0.04 15.17
N TYR A 143 2.28 -1.23 15.21
CA TYR A 143 3.26 -1.69 14.21
C TYR A 143 3.08 -3.17 13.88
N ILE A 144 3.43 -3.55 12.66
CA ILE A 144 3.43 -4.94 12.20
C ILE A 144 4.64 -5.17 11.28
N GLY A 145 5.42 -6.21 11.58
CA GLY A 145 6.41 -6.75 10.66
C GLY A 145 5.80 -7.95 9.94
N PRO A 146 5.53 -7.87 8.62
CA PRO A 146 4.99 -9.01 7.89
C PRO A 146 6.02 -10.14 7.85
N GLU A 147 5.56 -11.38 8.00
CA GLU A 147 6.44 -12.54 7.85
C GLU A 147 6.63 -12.89 6.37
N TYR A 148 5.59 -12.66 5.57
CA TYR A 148 5.54 -12.98 4.15
C TYR A 148 5.01 -11.80 3.33
N SER A 149 5.43 -11.70 2.06
CA SER A 149 5.00 -10.65 1.13
C SER A 149 3.53 -10.75 0.71
N ASP A 150 2.83 -11.85 1.03
CA ASP A 150 1.41 -12.05 0.77
C ASP A 150 0.50 -11.53 1.90
N GLU A 151 1.09 -11.01 2.98
CA GLU A 151 0.35 -10.45 4.14
C GLU A 151 0.05 -8.97 3.98
N TYR A 152 0.54 -8.36 2.91
CA TYR A 152 0.30 -6.98 2.56
C TYR A 152 0.38 -6.75 1.06
N TYR A 153 -0.17 -5.62 0.62
CA TYR A 153 0.12 -5.06 -0.69
C TYR A 153 0.19 -3.54 -0.61
N ILE A 154 0.89 -2.93 -1.54
CA ILE A 154 0.98 -1.47 -1.65
C ILE A 154 -0.32 -0.95 -2.26
N GLU A 155 -1.01 -0.04 -1.56
CA GLU A 155 -2.17 0.68 -2.12
C GLU A 155 -1.76 1.98 -2.79
N TYR A 156 -0.85 2.75 -2.15
CA TYR A 156 -0.47 4.08 -2.63
C TYR A 156 1.01 4.39 -2.37
N PHE A 157 1.56 5.25 -3.21
CA PHE A 157 2.77 6.01 -2.96
C PHE A 157 2.43 7.49 -2.81
N ILE A 158 3.10 8.14 -1.88
CA ILE A 158 2.90 9.55 -1.57
C ILE A 158 4.26 10.26 -1.54
N THR A 159 4.37 11.35 -2.31
CA THR A 159 5.56 12.20 -2.35
C THR A 159 5.19 13.67 -2.16
N LEU A 160 6.21 14.50 -1.91
CA LEU A 160 6.10 15.97 -1.94
C LEU A 160 6.29 16.55 -3.36
#